data_AF-U9TNP7-F1
#
_entry.id   AF-U9TNP7-F1
#
_cell.length_a   1.000
_cell.length_b   1.000
_cell.length_c   1.000
_cell.angle_alpha   90.00
_cell.angle_beta   90.00
_cell.angle_gamma   90.00
#
_symmetry.space_group_name_H-M   'P 1'
#
loop_
_entity.id
_entity.type
_entity.pdbx_description
1 polymer ?
#
loop_
_entity_poly.entity_id
_entity_poly.type
_entity_poly.pdbx_seq_one_letter_code
_entity_poly.pdbx_strand_id
1 'polypeptide(L)'
;MQYFQNFEYEIKINIYKYIDFPLNLALTCRNWSVISKDAYAKTEWLLVRYGKSHALFQAVRLGPTFIDIPVCKTLITRKVPISRYFIQRLLMHFGKYDQKLIELKIEHNVGQLDADRIRAFQQKIKSPWASNLPIFVFTYLLDEGYKQLANMNETLPSKGNDMELFHFLSAGPHVINYAPGMLRKNLKDIEDLILNKRFVPFPPRPKAYQLDLNSDPHIHQQPIPEEYPSKDGFENNRQLNVIARGILIHPDLVNLWKQIGYYEICNDVNDLVMQGALLILFPPTPASDWSCPSIEMVISRLAELINLGFSLKDNVIIDALHMFEHRLDEIGDILWDAFLAIRSGENVYSLALKFFREAFKPERNLKKDDLLNFLKSKFVYHEQVIKQVVKQYFIEEKMSDITLRRKSLILSPKIYQYVLRTYSKDSELTNLY
;
A
#
# COMPACT_ATOMS: atom_id res chain seq x y z
N MET A 1 18.42 25.48 -19.91
CA MET A 1 17.63 25.78 -18.69
C MET A 1 17.09 27.22 -18.60
N GLN A 2 17.55 28.20 -19.38
CA GLN A 2 17.04 29.59 -19.32
C GLN A 2 15.55 29.75 -19.68
N TYR A 3 15.00 28.92 -20.58
CA TYR A 3 13.60 29.02 -21.04
C TYR A 3 12.55 28.93 -19.92
N PHE A 4 12.80 28.15 -18.85
CA PHE A 4 11.84 27.96 -17.75
C PHE A 4 11.85 29.09 -16.71
N GLN A 5 12.85 29.98 -16.74
CA GLN A 5 12.95 31.06 -15.77
C GLN A 5 11.86 32.12 -15.96
N ASN A 6 11.41 32.32 -17.20
CA ASN A 6 10.48 33.37 -17.61
C ASN A 6 9.00 32.97 -17.50
N PHE A 7 8.70 31.74 -17.10
CA PHE A 7 7.31 31.36 -16.87
C PHE A 7 6.69 32.17 -15.74
N GLU A 8 5.42 32.53 -15.93
CA GLU A 8 4.60 33.15 -14.90
C GLU A 8 4.52 32.25 -13.65
N TYR A 9 4.29 32.88 -12.50
CA TYR A 9 4.27 32.21 -11.21
C TYR A 9 3.24 31.06 -11.18
N GLU A 10 2.04 31.30 -11.72
CA GLU A 10 0.97 30.29 -11.78
C GLU A 10 1.32 29.09 -12.67
N ILE A 11 1.98 29.32 -13.81
CA ILE A 11 2.45 28.25 -14.70
C ILE A 11 3.48 27.38 -13.96
N LYS A 12 4.38 28.00 -13.20
CA LYS A 12 5.36 27.27 -12.39
C LYS A 12 4.70 26.40 -11.33
N ILE A 13 3.65 26.87 -10.65
CA ILE A 13 2.89 26.05 -9.70
C ILE A 13 2.21 24.88 -10.40
N ASN A 14 1.62 25.12 -11.57
CA ASN A 14 0.97 24.07 -12.37
C ASN A 14 1.95 23.01 -12.87
N ILE A 15 3.20 23.37 -13.12
CA ILE A 15 4.27 22.40 -13.40
C ILE A 15 4.67 21.68 -12.12
N TYR A 16 4.93 22.44 -11.05
CA TYR A 16 5.44 21.95 -9.77
C TYR A 16 4.60 20.82 -9.17
N LYS A 17 3.26 20.91 -9.24
CA LYS A 17 2.36 19.90 -8.67
C LYS A 17 2.49 18.50 -9.28
N TYR A 18 3.08 18.37 -10.47
CA TYR A 18 3.31 17.08 -11.13
C TYR A 18 4.75 16.56 -11.02
N ILE A 19 5.61 17.27 -10.28
CA ILE A 19 7.02 16.89 -10.14
C ILE A 19 7.18 15.75 -9.13
N ASP A 20 7.96 14.73 -9.49
CA ASP A 20 8.19 13.58 -8.62
C ASP A 20 9.04 13.91 -7.39
N PHE A 21 10.08 14.71 -7.59
CA PHE A 21 11.05 15.06 -6.55
C PHE A 21 11.17 16.58 -6.43
N PRO A 22 10.27 17.23 -5.66
CA PRO A 22 10.23 18.69 -5.56
C PRO A 22 11.52 19.31 -5.01
N LEU A 23 12.24 18.58 -4.16
CA LEU A 23 13.52 19.01 -3.62
C LEU A 23 14.59 19.15 -4.71
N ASN A 24 14.65 18.18 -5.64
CA ASN A 24 15.61 18.24 -6.75
C ASN A 24 15.35 19.47 -7.62
N LEU A 25 14.07 19.76 -7.90
CA LEU A 25 13.70 20.95 -8.65
C LEU A 25 14.04 22.25 -7.90
N ALA A 26 13.81 22.28 -6.58
CA ALA A 26 14.15 23.43 -5.73
C ALA A 26 15.64 23.80 -5.79
N LEU A 27 16.51 22.81 -5.95
CA LEU A 27 17.96 22.96 -6.01
C LEU A 27 18.47 23.45 -7.37
N THR A 28 17.64 23.41 -8.42
CA THR A 28 18.07 23.82 -9.78
C THR A 28 18.28 25.32 -9.93
N CYS A 29 17.41 26.16 -9.35
CA CYS A 29 17.56 27.61 -9.36
C CYS A 29 16.70 28.30 -8.30
N ARG A 30 17.00 29.58 -8.04
CA ARG A 30 16.28 30.41 -7.05
C ARG A 30 14.77 30.50 -7.32
N ASN A 31 14.35 30.60 -8.58
CA ASN A 31 12.93 30.70 -8.93
C ASN A 31 12.16 29.44 -8.49
N TRP A 32 12.70 28.25 -8.77
CA TRP A 32 12.09 27.01 -8.31
C TRP A 32 12.20 26.83 -6.79
N SER A 33 13.29 27.27 -6.16
CA SER A 33 13.40 27.28 -4.70
C SER A 33 12.30 28.10 -4.02
N VAL A 34 11.88 29.23 -4.62
CA VAL A 34 10.75 30.04 -4.12
C VAL A 34 9.44 29.27 -4.26
N ILE A 35 9.17 28.69 -5.43
CA ILE A 35 7.96 27.88 -5.66
C ILE A 35 7.88 26.70 -4.69
N SER A 36 8.99 26.00 -4.44
CA SER A 36 9.01 24.86 -3.52
C SER A 36 8.75 25.23 -2.05
N LYS A 37 8.87 26.52 -1.69
CA LYS A 37 8.56 27.04 -0.36
C LYS A 37 7.14 27.59 -0.25
N ASP A 38 6.48 27.85 -1.38
CA ASP A 38 5.12 28.37 -1.44
C ASP A 38 4.11 27.37 -0.86
N ALA A 39 3.28 27.83 0.07
CA ALA A 39 2.33 26.99 0.78
C ALA A 39 1.23 26.43 -0.14
N TYR A 40 0.81 27.21 -1.14
CA TYR A 40 -0.19 26.78 -2.13
C TYR A 40 0.41 25.77 -3.10
N ALA A 41 1.63 25.98 -3.59
CA ALA A 41 2.33 25.02 -4.44
C ALA A 41 2.56 23.68 -3.73
N LYS A 42 3.01 23.70 -2.46
CA LYS A 42 3.13 22.49 -1.62
C LYS A 42 1.79 21.78 -1.44
N THR A 43 0.72 22.54 -1.22
CA THR A 43 -0.63 21.99 -1.07
C THR A 43 -1.11 21.32 -2.35
N GLU A 44 -1.03 21.99 -3.50
CA GLU A 44 -1.45 21.40 -4.77
C GLU A 44 -0.63 20.16 -5.12
N TRP A 45 0.68 20.15 -4.83
CA TRP A 45 1.52 18.96 -4.99
C TRP A 45 1.04 17.79 -4.12
N LEU A 46 0.74 18.03 -2.83
CA LEU A 46 0.19 16.99 -1.95
C LEU A 46 -1.13 16.44 -2.46
N LEU A 47 -2.03 17.33 -2.89
CA LEU A 47 -3.36 16.95 -3.36
C LEU A 47 -3.30 16.12 -4.64
N VAL A 48 -2.44 16.50 -5.60
CA VAL A 48 -2.26 15.75 -6.84
C VAL A 48 -1.61 14.40 -6.59
N ARG A 49 -0.62 14.32 -5.69
CA ARG A 49 0.17 13.10 -5.50
C ARG A 49 -0.47 12.09 -4.56
N TYR A 50 -1.20 12.55 -3.54
CA TYR A 50 -1.71 11.69 -2.47
C TYR A 50 -3.22 11.78 -2.25
N GLY A 51 -3.91 12.66 -2.96
CA GLY A 51 -5.33 12.90 -2.74
C GLY A 51 -5.61 13.71 -1.48
N LYS A 52 -6.87 14.11 -1.31
CA LYS A 52 -7.29 14.96 -0.18
C LYS A 52 -7.15 14.23 1.16
N SER A 53 -7.57 12.98 1.22
CA SER A 53 -7.70 12.24 2.47
C SER A 53 -6.36 11.93 3.14
N HIS A 54 -5.28 11.83 2.35
CA HIS A 54 -3.93 11.53 2.87
C HIS A 54 -2.98 12.72 2.87
N ALA A 55 -3.37 13.87 2.29
CA ALA A 55 -2.50 15.04 2.15
C ALA A 55 -1.92 15.51 3.49
N LEU A 56 -2.75 15.56 4.54
CA LEU A 56 -2.31 16.03 5.86
C LEU A 56 -1.35 15.06 6.55
N PHE A 57 -1.62 13.76 6.46
CA PHE A 57 -0.69 12.71 6.90
C PHE A 57 0.67 12.84 6.22
N GLN A 58 0.68 12.98 4.89
CA GLN A 58 1.92 13.10 4.13
C GLN A 58 2.66 14.41 4.43
N ALA A 59 1.95 15.53 4.60
CA ALA A 59 2.54 16.80 4.98
C ALA A 59 3.33 16.70 6.30
N VAL A 60 2.73 16.10 7.33
CA VAL A 60 3.38 15.91 8.64
C VAL A 60 4.55 14.93 8.52
N ARG A 61 4.38 13.82 7.80
CA ARG A 61 5.42 12.80 7.60
C ARG A 61 6.65 13.34 6.87
N LEU A 62 6.48 14.30 5.95
CA LEU A 62 7.58 14.97 5.25
C LEU A 62 8.38 15.91 6.19
N GLY A 63 7.82 16.23 7.36
CA GLY A 63 8.54 16.88 8.45
C GLY A 63 8.58 18.41 8.36
N PRO A 64 9.31 19.06 9.29
CA PRO A 64 9.24 20.50 9.56
C PRO A 64 9.76 21.39 8.41
N THR A 65 10.52 20.84 7.47
CA THR A 65 10.94 21.59 6.26
C THR A 65 9.82 21.72 5.25
N PHE A 66 8.83 20.81 5.32
CA PHE A 66 7.71 20.78 4.41
C PHE A 66 6.47 21.47 5.02
N ILE A 67 6.07 21.07 6.23
CA ILE A 67 4.83 21.55 6.87
C ILE A 67 5.07 22.72 7.82
N ASP A 68 4.22 23.75 7.68
CA ASP A 68 4.12 24.91 8.55
C ASP A 68 2.64 25.36 8.67
N ILE A 69 2.38 26.40 9.46
CA ILE A 69 1.01 26.92 9.63
C ILE A 69 0.39 27.37 8.29
N PRO A 70 1.08 28.12 7.40
CA PRO A 70 0.56 28.45 6.08
C PRO A 70 0.12 27.24 5.24
N VAL A 71 0.91 26.15 5.22
CA VAL A 71 0.53 24.91 4.54
C VAL A 71 -0.73 24.29 5.17
N CYS A 72 -0.79 24.20 6.51
CA CYS A 72 -1.98 23.68 7.20
C CYS A 72 -3.23 24.50 6.88
N LYS A 73 -3.15 25.83 6.93
CA LYS A 73 -4.24 26.74 6.57
C LYS A 73 -4.70 26.49 5.13
N THR A 74 -3.75 26.39 4.20
CA THR A 74 -4.07 26.18 2.79
C THR A 74 -4.75 24.83 2.56
N LEU A 75 -4.28 23.74 3.20
CA LEU A 75 -4.93 22.43 3.16
C LEU A 75 -6.39 22.51 3.68
N ILE A 76 -6.62 23.17 4.81
CA ILE A 76 -7.96 23.35 5.40
C ILE A 76 -8.85 24.17 4.45
N THR A 77 -8.35 25.28 3.90
CA THR A 77 -9.08 26.09 2.90
C THR A 77 -9.43 25.26 1.65
N ARG A 78 -8.57 24.32 1.26
CA ARG A 78 -8.81 23.37 0.16
C ARG A 78 -9.73 22.20 0.53
N LYS A 79 -10.36 22.27 1.70
CA LYS A 79 -11.30 21.28 2.25
C LYS A 79 -10.67 19.90 2.41
N VAL A 80 -9.39 19.84 2.77
CA VAL A 80 -8.76 18.59 3.22
C VAL A 80 -9.42 18.17 4.54
N PRO A 81 -9.91 16.93 4.66
CA PRO A 81 -10.54 16.47 5.88
C PRO A 81 -9.50 16.31 7.00
N ILE A 82 -9.83 16.77 8.20
CA ILE A 82 -9.11 16.40 9.42
C ILE A 82 -9.92 15.29 10.07
N SER A 83 -9.54 14.03 9.84
CA SER A 83 -10.25 12.89 10.42
C SER A 83 -9.98 12.80 11.93
N ARG A 84 -10.96 12.28 12.68
CA ARG A 84 -10.77 11.99 14.11
C ARG A 84 -9.60 11.03 14.33
N TYR A 85 -9.50 10.02 13.47
CA TYR A 85 -8.40 9.06 13.47
C TYR A 85 -7.02 9.70 13.24
N PHE A 86 -6.91 10.67 12.34
CA PHE A 86 -5.67 11.40 12.13
C PHE A 86 -5.20 12.09 13.42
N ILE A 87 -6.10 12.76 14.14
CA ILE A 87 -5.79 13.42 15.40
C ILE A 87 -5.39 12.41 16.48
N GLN A 88 -6.10 11.28 16.60
CA GLN A 88 -5.73 10.18 17.52
C GLN A 88 -4.31 9.69 17.23
N ARG A 89 -3.97 9.43 15.96
CA ARG A 89 -2.63 8.99 15.54
C ARG A 89 -1.57 10.05 15.75
N LEU A 90 -1.91 11.33 15.59
CA LEU A 90 -1.01 12.44 15.87
C LEU A 90 -0.66 12.52 17.36
N LEU A 91 -1.65 12.40 18.25
CA LEU A 91 -1.44 12.37 19.71
C LEU A 91 -0.56 11.21 20.15
N MET A 92 -0.68 10.04 19.50
CA MET A 92 0.10 8.85 19.83
C MET A 92 1.59 8.97 19.46
N HIS A 93 1.94 9.76 18.45
CA HIS A 93 3.27 9.78 17.84
C HIS A 93 3.99 11.14 17.88
N PHE A 94 3.35 12.16 18.46
CA PHE A 94 3.96 13.47 18.67
C PHE A 94 5.00 13.44 19.80
N GLY A 95 6.02 14.29 19.68
CA GLY A 95 7.03 14.52 20.71
C GLY A 95 8.34 13.80 20.45
N LYS A 96 9.44 14.41 20.91
CA LYS A 96 10.77 13.83 20.80
C LYS A 96 10.94 12.73 21.82
N TYR A 97 11.60 11.66 21.41
CA TYR A 97 12.07 10.63 22.32
C TYR A 97 13.37 11.09 22.98
N ASP A 98 13.55 10.74 24.24
CA ASP A 98 14.84 10.87 24.91
C ASP A 98 15.77 9.78 24.36
N GLN A 99 16.66 10.20 23.46
CA GLN A 99 17.62 9.33 22.81
C GLN A 99 18.57 8.68 23.82
N LYS A 100 18.98 9.40 24.87
CA LYS A 100 19.88 8.87 25.89
C LYS A 100 19.19 7.79 26.72
N LEU A 101 17.91 7.98 27.04
CA LEU A 101 17.11 6.95 27.70
C LEU A 101 16.93 5.71 26.81
N ILE A 102 16.74 5.87 25.50
CA ILE A 102 16.66 4.74 24.56
C ILE A 102 17.99 3.98 24.56
N GLU A 103 19.12 4.67 24.42
CA GLU A 103 20.46 4.09 24.44
C GLU A 103 20.72 3.33 25.75
N LEU A 104 20.42 3.95 26.91
CA LEU A 104 20.60 3.31 28.21
C LEU A 104 19.70 2.07 28.37
N LYS A 105 18.44 2.12 27.90
CA LYS A 105 17.56 0.94 27.87
C LYS A 105 18.11 -0.18 26.99
N ILE A 106 18.86 0.14 25.94
CA ILE A 106 19.52 -0.85 25.11
C ILE A 106 20.71 -1.42 25.88
N GLU A 107 21.65 -0.58 26.32
CA GLU A 107 22.86 -0.98 27.05
C GLU A 107 22.57 -1.89 28.26
N HIS A 108 21.55 -1.56 29.06
CA HIS A 108 21.18 -2.35 30.24
C HIS A 108 20.52 -3.68 29.88
N ASN A 109 19.86 -3.77 28.73
CA ASN A 109 19.22 -5.01 28.29
C ASN A 109 20.18 -5.90 27.50
N VAL A 110 21.23 -5.37 26.85
CA VAL A 110 22.17 -6.09 25.95
C VAL A 110 22.86 -7.30 26.62
N GLY A 111 22.98 -7.34 27.95
CA GLY A 111 23.46 -8.53 28.67
C GLY A 111 22.54 -9.77 28.60
N GLN A 112 21.32 -9.65 28.06
CA GLN A 112 20.28 -10.70 28.04
C GLN A 112 19.51 -10.86 26.70
N LEU A 113 20.05 -10.38 25.56
CA LEU A 113 19.27 -10.33 24.29
C LEU A 113 19.79 -11.28 23.21
N ASP A 114 18.85 -11.95 22.55
CA ASP A 114 19.03 -12.56 21.23
C ASP A 114 18.98 -11.52 20.10
N ALA A 115 19.31 -11.93 18.88
CA ALA A 115 19.32 -11.08 17.69
C ALA A 115 17.93 -10.47 17.36
N ASP A 116 16.83 -11.14 17.73
CA ASP A 116 15.46 -10.68 17.48
C ASP A 116 15.09 -9.51 18.39
N ARG A 117 15.45 -9.60 19.67
CA ARG A 117 15.29 -8.50 20.61
C ARG A 117 16.15 -7.31 20.23
N ILE A 118 17.40 -7.51 19.81
CA ILE A 118 18.27 -6.42 19.32
C ILE A 118 17.62 -5.68 18.14
N ARG A 119 17.02 -6.40 17.17
CA ARG A 119 16.27 -5.78 16.06
C ARG A 119 15.02 -5.04 16.52
N ALA A 120 14.24 -5.60 17.43
CA ALA A 120 13.09 -4.91 18.03
C ALA A 120 13.54 -3.61 18.74
N PHE A 121 14.70 -3.61 19.37
CA PHE A 121 15.30 -2.41 19.95
C PHE A 121 15.81 -1.41 18.91
N GLN A 122 16.39 -1.84 17.80
CA GLN A 122 16.78 -0.96 16.69
C GLN A 122 15.55 -0.28 16.04
N GLN A 123 14.43 -1.00 15.90
CA GLN A 123 13.16 -0.39 15.48
C GLN A 123 12.67 0.65 16.50
N LYS A 124 12.96 0.47 17.79
CA LYS A 124 12.67 1.47 18.83
C LYS A 124 13.48 2.77 18.69
N ILE A 125 14.62 2.76 18.01
CA ILE A 125 15.44 3.97 17.76
C ILE A 125 14.81 4.88 16.70
N LYS A 126 14.07 4.33 15.72
CA LYS A 126 13.43 5.15 14.68
C LYS A 126 12.38 6.06 15.34
N SER A 127 12.56 7.37 15.16
CA SER A 127 11.61 8.37 15.63
C SER A 127 10.29 8.22 14.87
N PRO A 128 9.13 8.30 15.54
CA PRO A 128 7.85 8.23 14.86
C PRO A 128 7.64 9.32 13.82
N TRP A 129 6.73 9.08 12.89
CA TRP A 129 6.45 9.92 11.73
C TRP A 129 6.07 11.38 12.05
N ALA A 130 5.53 11.63 13.24
CA ALA A 130 5.12 12.96 13.71
C ALA A 130 6.00 13.51 14.84
N SER A 131 7.08 12.83 15.23
CA SER A 131 7.85 13.17 16.43
C SER A 131 8.59 14.50 16.32
N ASN A 132 8.95 14.91 15.10
CA ASN A 132 9.68 16.14 14.80
C ASN A 132 8.77 17.29 14.35
N LEU A 133 7.45 17.11 14.43
CA LEU A 133 6.49 18.16 14.09
C LEU A 133 6.71 19.37 15.01
N PRO A 134 6.78 20.61 14.49
CA PRO A 134 6.92 21.78 15.35
C PRO A 134 5.69 21.93 16.26
N ILE A 135 5.91 22.28 17.54
CA ILE A 135 4.84 22.36 18.54
C ILE A 135 3.70 23.28 18.10
N PHE A 136 4.00 24.41 17.46
CA PHE A 136 2.99 25.35 16.98
C PHE A 136 2.14 24.80 15.83
N VAL A 137 2.70 23.91 14.99
CA VAL A 137 1.93 23.21 13.94
C VAL A 137 1.06 22.14 14.59
N PHE A 138 1.62 21.39 15.54
CA PHE A 138 0.88 20.39 16.30
C PHE A 138 -0.32 20.99 17.03
N THR A 139 -0.12 22.06 17.80
CA THR A 139 -1.22 22.75 18.51
C THR A 139 -2.26 23.28 17.54
N TYR A 140 -1.83 23.87 16.41
CA TYR A 140 -2.75 24.35 15.39
C TYR A 140 -3.62 23.21 14.82
N LEU A 141 -3.03 22.06 14.48
CA LEU A 141 -3.77 20.91 13.96
C LEU A 141 -4.71 20.29 15.00
N LEU A 142 -4.29 20.23 16.27
CA LEU A 142 -5.16 19.80 17.35
C LEU A 142 -6.34 20.74 17.51
N ASP A 143 -6.12 22.05 17.61
CA ASP A 143 -7.19 23.03 17.79
C ASP A 143 -8.19 22.98 16.65
N GLU A 144 -7.73 22.89 15.40
CA GLU A 144 -8.61 22.74 14.24
C GLU A 144 -9.36 21.41 14.25
N GLY A 145 -8.71 20.31 14.65
CA GLY A 145 -9.36 19.01 14.84
C GLY A 145 -10.46 19.05 15.90
N TYR A 146 -10.19 19.62 17.07
CA TYR A 146 -11.15 19.78 18.15
C TYR A 146 -12.32 20.69 17.75
N LYS A 147 -12.07 21.80 17.05
CA LYS A 147 -13.13 22.67 16.52
C LYS A 147 -14.05 21.93 15.56
N GLN A 148 -13.49 21.12 14.65
CA GLN A 148 -14.29 20.34 13.70
C GLN A 148 -15.17 19.31 14.42
N LEU A 149 -14.64 18.61 15.42
CA LEU A 149 -15.41 17.64 16.22
C LEU A 149 -16.47 18.33 17.08
N ALA A 150 -16.15 19.46 17.72
CA ALA A 150 -17.10 20.23 18.53
C ALA A 150 -18.28 20.71 17.69
N ASN A 151 -18.05 21.15 16.45
CA ASN A 151 -19.13 21.53 15.52
C ASN A 151 -20.06 20.36 15.15
N MET A 152 -19.61 19.11 15.36
CA MET A 152 -20.38 17.90 15.12
C MET A 152 -20.96 17.32 16.43
N ASN A 153 -20.86 18.04 17.56
CA ASN A 153 -21.20 17.57 18.90
C ASN A 153 -20.44 16.29 19.30
N GLU A 154 -19.24 16.10 18.76
CA GLU A 154 -18.39 14.95 19.01
C GLU A 154 -17.24 15.30 19.94
N THR A 155 -16.79 14.30 20.70
CA THR A 155 -15.59 14.40 21.55
C THR A 155 -14.47 13.55 20.98
N LEU A 156 -13.22 13.96 21.22
CA LEU A 156 -12.06 13.15 20.87
C LEU A 156 -11.76 12.16 22.00
N PRO A 157 -12.02 10.85 21.84
CA PRO A 157 -11.60 9.88 22.84
C PRO A 157 -10.07 9.81 22.86
N SER A 158 -9.48 10.02 24.04
CA SER A 158 -8.03 10.02 24.25
C SER A 158 -7.45 8.63 24.52
N LYS A 159 -8.31 7.62 24.72
CA LYS A 159 -7.93 6.21 24.91
C LYS A 159 -8.68 5.33 23.93
N GLY A 160 -7.95 4.66 23.04
CA GLY A 160 -8.49 3.90 21.90
C GLY A 160 -8.31 4.64 20.58
N ASN A 161 -8.73 4.02 19.47
CA ASN A 161 -8.68 4.62 18.14
C ASN A 161 -9.78 4.10 17.20
N ASP A 162 -10.07 4.87 16.15
CA ASP A 162 -11.18 4.58 15.24
C ASP A 162 -10.99 3.31 14.40
N MET A 163 -9.75 2.90 14.13
CA MET A 163 -9.48 1.61 13.47
C MET A 163 -9.88 0.43 14.35
N GLU A 164 -9.60 0.50 15.64
CA GLU A 164 -10.03 -0.51 16.62
C GLU A 164 -11.56 -0.49 16.77
N LEU A 165 -12.18 0.69 16.86
CA LEU A 165 -13.64 0.79 16.89
C LEU A 165 -14.28 0.17 15.64
N PHE A 166 -13.76 0.50 14.44
CA PHE A 166 -14.21 -0.09 13.19
C PHE A 166 -14.07 -1.61 13.21
N HIS A 167 -12.95 -2.14 13.72
CA HIS A 167 -12.74 -3.59 13.85
C HIS A 167 -13.87 -4.28 14.62
N PHE A 168 -14.31 -3.71 15.75
CA PHE A 168 -15.41 -4.28 16.53
C PHE A 168 -16.76 -4.10 15.83
N LEU A 169 -17.04 -2.90 15.29
CA LEU A 169 -18.29 -2.61 14.60
C LEU A 169 -18.48 -3.49 13.36
N SER A 170 -17.40 -3.71 12.59
CA SER A 170 -17.37 -4.56 11.39
C SER A 170 -17.27 -6.06 11.70
N ALA A 171 -17.51 -6.46 12.95
CA ALA A 171 -17.49 -7.84 13.43
C ALA A 171 -16.16 -8.59 13.24
N GLY A 172 -15.05 -7.86 13.32
CA GLY A 172 -13.69 -8.40 13.24
C GLY A 172 -13.38 -9.56 14.19
N PRO A 173 -13.80 -9.52 15.48
CA PRO A 173 -13.57 -10.63 16.40
C PRO A 173 -14.42 -11.88 16.13
N HIS A 174 -15.48 -11.78 15.33
CA HIS A 174 -16.40 -12.88 15.07
C HIS A 174 -15.90 -13.76 13.92
N VAL A 175 -16.30 -15.04 13.91
CA VAL A 175 -16.07 -15.90 12.74
C VAL A 175 -16.88 -15.40 11.53
N ILE A 176 -16.39 -15.72 10.33
CA ILE A 176 -16.88 -15.12 9.08
C ILE A 176 -18.39 -15.32 8.86
N ASN A 177 -18.96 -16.45 9.32
CA ASN A 177 -20.39 -16.76 9.13
C ASN A 177 -21.33 -15.84 9.93
N TYR A 178 -20.91 -15.36 11.11
CA TYR A 178 -21.73 -14.45 11.92
C TYR A 178 -21.44 -12.97 11.64
N ALA A 179 -20.33 -12.68 10.97
CA ALA A 179 -19.87 -11.31 10.74
C ALA A 179 -20.86 -10.45 9.92
N PRO A 180 -21.51 -10.95 8.85
CA PRO A 180 -22.51 -10.16 8.12
C PRO A 180 -23.69 -9.71 8.97
N GLY A 181 -24.21 -10.60 9.82
CA GLY A 181 -25.33 -10.27 10.72
C GLY A 181 -24.96 -9.21 11.75
N MET A 182 -23.75 -9.30 12.32
CA MET A 182 -23.25 -8.34 13.29
C MET A 182 -22.92 -6.97 12.67
N LEU A 183 -22.28 -6.95 11.50
CA LEU A 183 -21.99 -5.70 10.78
C LEU A 183 -23.29 -4.96 10.45
N ARG A 184 -24.32 -5.66 9.97
CA ARG A 184 -25.64 -5.06 9.67
C ARG A 184 -26.30 -4.44 10.90
N LYS A 185 -26.17 -5.06 12.07
CA LYS A 185 -26.69 -4.50 13.34
C LYS A 185 -26.01 -3.17 13.70
N ASN A 186 -24.71 -3.06 13.41
CA ASN A 186 -23.88 -1.92 13.75
C ASN A 186 -23.76 -0.90 12.59
N LEU A 187 -24.53 -1.05 11.50
CA LEU A 187 -24.32 -0.28 10.27
C LEU A 187 -24.44 1.23 10.50
N LYS A 188 -25.40 1.67 11.33
CA LYS A 188 -25.58 3.08 11.68
C LYS A 188 -24.35 3.67 12.41
N ASP A 189 -23.73 2.89 13.28
CA ASP A 189 -22.53 3.31 14.00
C ASP A 189 -21.31 3.36 13.06
N ILE A 190 -21.26 2.47 12.06
CA ILE A 190 -20.23 2.49 11.02
C ILE A 190 -20.42 3.71 10.10
N GLU A 191 -21.66 4.00 9.69
CA GLU A 191 -22.00 5.20 8.92
C GLU A 191 -21.62 6.47 9.66
N ASP A 192 -21.94 6.56 10.95
CA ASP A 192 -21.54 7.68 11.80
C ASP A 192 -20.01 7.80 11.90
N LEU A 193 -19.31 6.68 12.09
CA LEU A 193 -17.85 6.64 12.12
C LEU A 193 -17.21 7.14 10.83
N ILE A 194 -17.73 6.72 9.67
CA ILE A 194 -17.17 7.11 8.38
C ILE A 194 -17.60 8.53 8.02
N LEU A 195 -18.89 8.85 8.06
CA LEU A 195 -19.42 10.11 7.54
C LEU A 195 -19.20 11.29 8.49
N ASN A 196 -19.55 11.12 9.76
CA ASN A 196 -19.50 12.21 10.73
C ASN A 196 -18.11 12.33 11.33
N LYS A 197 -17.52 11.22 11.81
CA LYS A 197 -16.15 11.22 12.36
C LYS A 197 -15.05 11.21 11.28
N ARG A 198 -15.45 11.18 10.01
CA ARG A 198 -14.57 11.22 8.83
C ARG A 198 -13.49 10.17 8.88
N PHE A 199 -13.80 8.97 9.36
CA PHE A 199 -12.81 7.92 9.55
C PHE A 199 -12.12 7.57 8.23
N VAL A 200 -10.81 7.85 8.17
CA VAL A 200 -9.92 7.53 7.06
C VAL A 200 -8.71 6.79 7.65
N PRO A 201 -8.51 5.49 7.36
CA PRO A 201 -7.28 4.79 7.74
C PRO A 201 -6.08 5.45 7.05
N PHE A 202 -4.89 5.40 7.65
CA PHE A 202 -3.70 5.88 6.97
C PHE A 202 -3.38 4.99 5.74
N PRO A 203 -2.65 5.50 4.74
CA PRO A 203 -2.40 4.73 3.53
C PRO A 203 -1.51 3.51 3.83
N PRO A 204 -1.54 2.47 2.97
CA PRO A 204 -0.57 1.39 3.03
C PRO A 204 0.86 1.91 2.83
N ARG A 205 1.82 1.21 3.43
CA ARG A 205 3.25 1.45 3.16
C ARG A 205 3.53 1.19 1.67
N PRO A 206 4.16 2.11 0.92
CA PRO A 206 4.51 1.84 -0.47
C PRO A 206 5.42 0.61 -0.57
N LYS A 207 5.19 -0.25 -1.58
CA LYS A 207 5.87 -1.54 -1.73
C LYS A 207 7.40 -1.43 -1.71
N ALA A 208 7.97 -0.35 -2.25
CA ALA A 208 9.40 -0.08 -2.22
C ALA A 208 9.99 0.04 -0.80
N TYR A 209 9.23 0.55 0.17
CA TYR A 209 9.68 0.69 1.57
C TYR A 209 9.46 -0.57 2.41
N GLN A 210 8.61 -1.50 1.96
CA GLN A 210 8.42 -2.79 2.65
C GLN A 210 9.68 -3.68 2.54
N LEU A 211 10.46 -3.49 1.47
CA LEU A 211 11.71 -4.22 1.21
C LEU A 211 12.86 -3.88 2.18
N ASP A 212 12.93 -2.66 2.70
CA ASP A 212 14.01 -2.23 3.60
C ASP A 212 13.89 -2.79 5.01
N LEU A 213 12.70 -3.29 5.38
CA LEU A 213 12.49 -4.00 6.66
C LEU A 213 12.85 -5.48 6.55
N ASN A 214 12.74 -6.07 5.35
CA ASN A 214 12.99 -7.49 5.09
C ASN A 214 14.39 -7.76 4.50
N SER A 215 15.24 -6.74 4.33
CA SER A 215 16.50 -6.83 3.59
C SER A 215 17.70 -7.36 4.37
N ASP A 216 17.49 -8.25 5.34
CA ASP A 216 18.57 -9.09 5.83
C ASP A 216 18.45 -10.50 5.22
N PRO A 217 19.05 -10.75 4.04
CA PRO A 217 18.92 -12.02 3.32
C PRO A 217 19.61 -13.18 4.03
N HIS A 218 20.31 -12.96 5.14
CA HIS A 218 21.04 -14.01 5.85
C HIS A 218 20.26 -14.70 6.97
N ILE A 219 19.00 -14.35 7.19
CA ILE A 219 18.26 -14.88 8.32
C ILE A 219 16.88 -15.40 7.88
N HIS A 220 16.77 -16.72 7.75
CA HIS A 220 15.51 -17.46 7.69
C HIS A 220 14.74 -17.36 9.02
N GLN A 221 14.30 -16.17 9.41
CA GLN A 221 13.44 -15.99 10.59
C GLN A 221 12.11 -15.38 10.19
N GLN A 222 11.08 -15.76 10.96
CA GLN A 222 9.75 -15.21 10.79
C GLN A 222 9.79 -13.68 10.94
N PRO A 223 9.06 -12.93 10.11
CA PRO A 223 8.98 -11.48 10.28
C PRO A 223 8.51 -11.18 11.70
N ILE A 224 9.30 -10.38 12.43
CA ILE A 224 8.92 -9.91 13.76
C ILE A 224 7.55 -9.24 13.65
N PRO A 225 6.58 -9.54 14.54
CA PRO A 225 5.28 -8.89 14.53
C PRO A 225 5.44 -7.36 14.50
N GLU A 226 4.92 -6.73 13.45
CA GLU A 226 4.99 -5.27 13.30
C GLU A 226 4.23 -4.60 14.46
N GLU A 227 4.89 -3.66 15.13
CA GLU A 227 4.28 -2.87 16.21
C GLU A 227 3.10 -2.05 15.64
N TYR A 228 1.96 -2.08 16.33
CA TYR A 228 0.79 -1.29 15.99
C TYR A 228 0.46 -0.30 17.11
N PRO A 229 0.27 1.00 16.81
CA PRO A 229 0.40 1.60 15.47
C PRO A 229 1.86 1.70 14.99
N SER A 230 2.06 1.65 13.68
CA SER A 230 3.40 1.67 13.09
C SER A 230 4.09 3.02 13.35
N LYS A 231 5.40 2.97 13.59
CA LYS A 231 6.18 4.18 13.89
C LYS A 231 6.26 5.15 12.73
N ASP A 232 6.35 4.67 11.50
CA ASP A 232 6.37 5.50 10.31
C ASP A 232 4.97 5.93 9.83
N GLY A 233 3.94 5.57 10.60
CA GLY A 233 2.58 6.07 10.47
C GLY A 233 1.70 5.22 9.55
N PHE A 234 2.22 4.69 8.46
CA PHE A 234 1.46 3.90 7.49
C PHE A 234 0.69 2.73 8.13
N GLU A 235 -0.48 2.38 7.59
CA GLU A 235 -1.17 1.19 8.09
C GLU A 235 -0.45 -0.08 7.67
N ASN A 236 -0.42 -1.05 8.58
CA ASN A 236 0.06 -2.38 8.28
C ASN A 236 -1.03 -3.23 7.63
N ASN A 237 -0.62 -4.33 6.99
CA ASN A 237 -1.56 -5.22 6.30
C ASN A 237 -2.60 -5.83 7.24
N ARG A 238 -2.28 -6.00 8.54
CA ARG A 238 -3.23 -6.53 9.52
C ARG A 238 -4.42 -5.58 9.69
N GLN A 239 -4.17 -4.28 9.81
CA GLN A 239 -5.26 -3.31 10.00
C GLN A 239 -5.98 -3.00 8.71
N LEU A 240 -5.27 -2.93 7.57
CA LEU A 240 -5.94 -2.81 6.27
C LEU A 240 -6.82 -4.03 5.95
N ASN A 241 -6.46 -5.22 6.44
CA ASN A 241 -7.33 -6.40 6.34
C ASN A 241 -8.63 -6.25 7.11
N VAL A 242 -8.67 -5.46 8.20
CA VAL A 242 -9.93 -5.14 8.88
C VAL A 242 -10.86 -4.36 7.96
N ILE A 243 -10.33 -3.33 7.28
CA ILE A 243 -11.07 -2.53 6.30
C ILE A 243 -11.52 -3.41 5.12
N ALA A 244 -10.61 -4.18 4.54
CA ALA A 244 -10.89 -5.07 3.41
C ALA A 244 -12.00 -6.09 3.75
N ARG A 245 -11.94 -6.67 4.96
CA ARG A 245 -12.98 -7.60 5.42
C ARG A 245 -14.34 -6.93 5.57
N GLY A 246 -14.39 -5.71 6.10
CA GLY A 246 -15.62 -4.92 6.18
C GLY A 246 -16.26 -4.72 4.79
N ILE A 247 -15.44 -4.34 3.81
CA ILE A 247 -15.86 -4.15 2.41
C ILE A 247 -16.33 -5.48 1.78
N LEU A 248 -15.63 -6.59 2.02
CA LEU A 248 -16.04 -7.89 1.48
C LEU A 248 -17.40 -8.34 2.00
N ILE A 249 -17.74 -8.01 3.25
CA ILE A 249 -19.04 -8.31 3.87
C ILE A 249 -20.12 -7.33 3.40
N HIS A 250 -19.79 -6.04 3.29
CA HIS A 250 -20.72 -5.00 2.87
C HIS A 250 -20.02 -4.00 1.92
N PRO A 251 -20.03 -4.28 0.60
CA PRO A 251 -19.24 -3.50 -0.38
C PRO A 251 -19.63 -2.02 -0.45
N ASP A 252 -20.90 -1.70 -0.17
CA ASP A 252 -21.41 -0.33 -0.18
C ASP A 252 -20.74 0.62 0.83
N LEU A 253 -20.00 0.10 1.83
CA LEU A 253 -19.17 0.92 2.71
C LEU A 253 -18.18 1.81 1.95
N VAL A 254 -17.72 1.36 0.76
CA VAL A 254 -16.87 2.15 -0.14
C VAL A 254 -17.52 3.50 -0.49
N ASN A 255 -18.83 3.52 -0.68
CA ASN A 255 -19.54 4.74 -1.06
C ASN A 255 -19.55 5.76 0.08
N LEU A 256 -19.57 5.32 1.34
CA LEU A 256 -19.48 6.20 2.50
C LEU A 256 -18.13 6.94 2.54
N TRP A 257 -17.02 6.23 2.27
CA TRP A 257 -15.70 6.86 2.19
C TRP A 257 -15.59 7.83 1.01
N LYS A 258 -16.14 7.48 -0.15
CA LYS A 258 -16.18 8.39 -1.30
C LYS A 258 -16.98 9.65 -1.02
N GLN A 259 -18.08 9.57 -0.29
CA GLN A 259 -18.89 10.73 0.10
C GLN A 259 -18.11 11.76 0.91
N ILE A 260 -17.18 11.32 1.77
CA ILE A 260 -16.30 12.24 2.52
C ILE A 260 -15.04 12.65 1.75
N GLY A 261 -14.89 12.22 0.49
CA GLY A 261 -13.79 12.58 -0.39
C GLY A 261 -12.57 11.64 -0.35
N TYR A 262 -12.69 10.47 0.28
CA TYR A 262 -11.66 9.42 0.27
C TYR A 262 -11.85 8.49 -0.93
N TYR A 263 -11.36 8.92 -2.08
CA TYR A 263 -11.46 8.19 -3.35
C TYR A 263 -10.39 7.11 -3.51
N GLU A 264 -9.30 7.22 -2.75
CA GLU A 264 -8.16 6.32 -2.80
C GLU A 264 -8.42 4.99 -2.07
N ILE A 265 -9.52 4.86 -1.31
CA ILE A 265 -9.87 3.65 -0.55
C ILE A 265 -9.77 2.38 -1.39
N CYS A 266 -10.32 2.39 -2.61
CA CYS A 266 -10.28 1.23 -3.49
C CYS A 266 -8.85 0.87 -3.89
N ASN A 267 -7.96 1.85 -4.08
CA ASN A 267 -6.56 1.62 -4.38
C ASN A 267 -5.78 1.13 -3.15
N ASP A 268 -6.05 1.71 -1.99
CA ASP A 268 -5.31 1.45 -0.75
C ASP A 268 -5.53 0.04 -0.21
N VAL A 269 -6.74 -0.51 -0.38
CA VAL A 269 -7.06 -1.90 0.01
C VAL A 269 -7.29 -2.83 -1.18
N ASN A 270 -6.91 -2.42 -2.40
CA ASN A 270 -7.18 -3.15 -3.65
C ASN A 270 -6.76 -4.62 -3.58
N ASP A 271 -5.49 -4.85 -3.25
CA ASP A 271 -4.90 -6.18 -3.28
C ASP A 271 -5.58 -7.09 -2.25
N LEU A 272 -5.86 -6.57 -1.05
CA LEU A 272 -6.51 -7.31 0.03
C LEU A 272 -7.98 -7.65 -0.27
N VAL A 273 -8.74 -6.70 -0.82
CA VAL A 273 -10.15 -6.93 -1.18
C VAL A 273 -10.24 -7.91 -2.33
N MET A 274 -9.45 -7.74 -3.39
CA MET A 274 -9.50 -8.63 -4.55
C MET A 274 -9.06 -10.06 -4.19
N GLN A 275 -7.96 -10.23 -3.43
CA GLN A 275 -7.52 -11.54 -2.97
C GLN A 275 -8.51 -12.16 -1.98
N GLY A 276 -9.06 -11.37 -1.04
CA GLY A 276 -10.04 -11.83 -0.08
C GLY A 276 -11.34 -12.30 -0.73
N ALA A 277 -11.78 -11.65 -1.82
CA ALA A 277 -12.93 -12.11 -2.60
C ALA A 277 -12.69 -13.49 -3.21
N LEU A 278 -11.48 -13.73 -3.73
CA LEU A 278 -11.09 -15.03 -4.28
C LEU A 278 -10.94 -16.10 -3.19
N LEU A 279 -10.42 -15.77 -2.00
CA LEU A 279 -10.35 -16.69 -0.85
C LEU A 279 -11.73 -17.11 -0.34
N ILE A 280 -12.73 -16.22 -0.45
CA ILE A 280 -14.12 -16.56 -0.09
C ILE A 280 -14.70 -17.54 -1.11
N LEU A 281 -14.43 -17.35 -2.39
CA LEU A 281 -14.88 -18.25 -3.47
C LEU A 281 -14.16 -19.60 -3.42
N PHE A 282 -12.85 -19.58 -3.17
CA PHE A 282 -11.96 -20.74 -3.17
C PHE A 282 -11.27 -20.86 -1.80
N PRO A 283 -11.96 -21.33 -0.75
CA PRO A 283 -11.37 -21.49 0.57
C PRO A 283 -10.21 -22.51 0.54
N PRO A 284 -9.09 -22.28 1.25
CA PRO A 284 -7.99 -23.24 1.34
C PRO A 284 -8.42 -24.60 1.93
N THR A 285 -9.41 -24.57 2.83
CA THR A 285 -10.05 -25.75 3.40
C THR A 285 -11.56 -25.62 3.18
N PRO A 286 -12.08 -26.14 2.06
CA PRO A 286 -13.51 -26.11 1.78
C PRO A 286 -14.32 -26.85 2.85
N ALA A 287 -15.50 -26.31 3.16
CA ALA A 287 -16.48 -27.01 3.98
C ALA A 287 -17.12 -28.15 3.17
N SER A 288 -17.75 -29.12 3.84
CA SER A 288 -18.35 -30.28 3.17
C SER A 288 -19.48 -29.93 2.20
N ASP A 289 -20.11 -28.78 2.39
CA ASP A 289 -21.19 -28.23 1.56
C ASP A 289 -20.68 -27.23 0.51
N TRP A 290 -19.37 -26.98 0.44
CA TRP A 290 -18.79 -26.11 -0.57
C TRP A 290 -18.82 -26.78 -1.94
N SER A 291 -19.22 -26.02 -2.96
CA SER A 291 -19.14 -26.41 -4.36
C SER A 291 -18.21 -25.46 -5.12
N CYS A 292 -17.45 -26.00 -6.06
CA CYS A 292 -16.52 -25.21 -6.85
C CYS A 292 -17.28 -24.13 -7.66
N PRO A 293 -16.96 -22.84 -7.47
CA PRO A 293 -17.60 -21.75 -8.21
C PRO A 293 -17.41 -21.86 -9.72
N SER A 294 -18.44 -21.48 -10.49
CA SER A 294 -18.32 -21.35 -11.95
C SER A 294 -17.53 -20.10 -12.35
N ILE A 295 -17.10 -20.05 -13.61
CA ILE A 295 -16.44 -18.87 -14.20
C ILE A 295 -17.34 -17.64 -14.07
N GLU A 296 -18.64 -17.77 -14.31
CA GLU A 296 -19.62 -16.68 -14.21
C GLU A 296 -19.75 -16.15 -12.78
N MET A 297 -19.69 -17.03 -11.78
CA MET A 297 -19.71 -16.62 -10.37
C MET A 297 -18.48 -15.78 -10.01
N VAL A 298 -17.29 -16.20 -10.48
CA VAL A 298 -16.04 -15.44 -10.28
C VAL A 298 -16.14 -14.09 -10.98
N ILE A 299 -16.56 -14.05 -12.25
CA ILE A 299 -16.72 -12.82 -13.02
C ILE A 299 -17.70 -11.88 -12.32
N SER A 300 -18.88 -12.37 -11.92
CA SER A 300 -19.90 -11.56 -11.26
C SER A 300 -19.39 -10.94 -9.97
N ARG A 301 -18.68 -11.72 -9.13
CA ARG A 301 -18.16 -11.23 -7.86
C ARG A 301 -17.05 -10.20 -8.05
N LEU A 302 -16.16 -10.41 -9.01
CA LEU A 302 -15.11 -9.43 -9.29
C LEU A 302 -15.66 -8.17 -9.97
N ALA A 303 -16.66 -8.31 -10.85
CA ALA A 303 -17.33 -7.18 -11.51
C ALA A 303 -18.05 -6.28 -10.49
N GLU A 304 -18.69 -6.84 -9.47
CA GLU A 304 -19.29 -6.09 -8.35
C GLU A 304 -18.25 -5.15 -7.70
N LEU A 305 -17.06 -5.65 -7.40
CA LEU A 305 -15.96 -4.88 -6.81
C LEU A 305 -15.38 -3.87 -7.81
N ILE A 306 -15.20 -4.25 -9.06
CA ILE A 306 -14.68 -3.36 -10.11
C ILE A 306 -15.62 -2.17 -10.34
N ASN A 307 -16.93 -2.39 -10.29
CA ASN A 307 -17.94 -1.32 -10.39
C ASN A 307 -17.84 -0.31 -9.24
N LEU A 308 -17.35 -0.74 -8.08
CA LEU A 308 -17.04 0.14 -6.95
C LEU A 308 -15.69 0.86 -7.10
N GLY A 309 -14.88 0.54 -8.10
CA GLY A 309 -13.59 1.20 -8.38
C GLY A 309 -12.37 0.37 -7.98
N PHE A 310 -12.53 -0.89 -7.59
CA PHE A 310 -11.42 -1.83 -7.47
C PHE A 310 -10.87 -2.22 -8.86
N SER A 311 -9.66 -2.76 -8.91
CA SER A 311 -9.01 -3.13 -10.16
C SER A 311 -8.29 -4.46 -10.06
N LEU A 312 -8.55 -5.32 -11.05
CA LEU A 312 -7.83 -6.56 -11.29
C LEU A 312 -6.48 -6.27 -11.98
N LYS A 313 -5.55 -5.71 -11.21
CA LYS A 313 -4.20 -5.34 -11.66
C LYS A 313 -3.34 -6.57 -11.96
N ASP A 314 -2.29 -6.40 -12.76
CA ASP A 314 -1.35 -7.48 -13.11
C ASP A 314 -0.77 -8.16 -11.86
N ASN A 315 -0.40 -7.38 -10.85
CA ASN A 315 0.11 -7.94 -9.61
C ASN A 315 -0.96 -8.77 -8.90
N VAL A 316 -2.20 -8.27 -8.76
CA VAL A 316 -3.30 -8.98 -8.08
C VAL A 316 -3.58 -10.35 -8.70
N ILE A 317 -3.58 -10.44 -10.04
CA ILE A 317 -3.76 -11.72 -10.75
C ILE A 317 -2.66 -12.70 -10.36
N ILE A 318 -1.40 -12.26 -10.41
CA ILE A 318 -0.26 -13.12 -10.10
C ILE A 318 -0.19 -13.46 -8.61
N ASP A 319 -0.52 -12.52 -7.71
CA ASP A 319 -0.68 -12.78 -6.27
C ASP A 319 -1.71 -13.90 -6.04
N ALA A 320 -2.87 -13.82 -6.71
CA ALA A 320 -3.95 -14.79 -6.56
C ALA A 320 -3.54 -16.18 -7.07
N LEU A 321 -2.94 -16.27 -8.26
CA LEU A 321 -2.46 -17.55 -8.80
C LEU A 321 -1.37 -18.15 -7.91
N HIS A 322 -0.46 -17.33 -7.37
CA HIS A 322 0.56 -17.79 -6.43
C HIS A 322 -0.05 -18.24 -5.09
N MET A 323 -1.07 -17.56 -4.59
CA MET A 323 -1.78 -17.94 -3.37
C MET A 323 -2.46 -19.32 -3.51
N PHE A 324 -2.97 -19.62 -4.71
CA PHE A 324 -3.58 -20.92 -5.04
C PHE A 324 -2.64 -21.90 -5.72
N GLU A 325 -1.32 -21.69 -5.63
CA GLU A 325 -0.32 -22.47 -6.38
C GLU A 325 -0.50 -24.00 -6.26
N HIS A 326 -0.88 -24.48 -5.07
CA HIS A 326 -1.10 -25.89 -4.76
C HIS A 326 -2.40 -26.49 -5.32
N ARG A 327 -3.29 -25.68 -5.91
CA ARG A 327 -4.60 -26.08 -6.46
C ARG A 327 -4.80 -25.54 -7.88
N LEU A 328 -3.75 -25.09 -8.57
CA LEU A 328 -3.88 -24.54 -9.92
C LEU A 328 -4.36 -25.58 -10.95
N ASP A 329 -4.10 -26.86 -10.70
CA ASP A 329 -4.65 -27.98 -11.47
C ASP A 329 -6.18 -28.12 -11.33
N GLU A 330 -6.73 -27.78 -10.17
CA GLU A 330 -8.17 -27.85 -9.88
C GLU A 330 -8.92 -26.58 -10.32
N ILE A 331 -8.40 -25.40 -9.98
CA ILE A 331 -9.14 -24.12 -10.10
C ILE A 331 -8.45 -23.10 -11.01
N GLY A 332 -7.22 -23.39 -11.48
CA GLY A 332 -6.43 -22.44 -12.24
C GLY A 332 -7.11 -22.02 -13.53
N ASP A 333 -7.74 -22.95 -14.26
CA ASP A 333 -8.42 -22.67 -15.52
C ASP A 333 -9.65 -21.77 -15.33
N ILE A 334 -10.41 -22.00 -14.26
CA ILE A 334 -11.57 -21.17 -13.88
C ILE A 334 -11.11 -19.73 -13.60
N LEU A 335 -10.06 -19.57 -12.77
CA LEU A 335 -9.50 -18.26 -12.45
C LEU A 335 -8.97 -17.57 -13.71
N TRP A 336 -8.23 -18.31 -14.54
CA TRP A 336 -7.63 -17.79 -15.76
C TRP A 336 -8.67 -17.24 -16.74
N ASP A 337 -9.69 -18.04 -17.04
CA ASP A 337 -10.73 -17.66 -17.99
C ASP A 337 -11.58 -16.49 -17.45
N ALA A 338 -11.87 -16.47 -16.15
CA ALA A 338 -12.52 -15.32 -15.52
C ALA A 338 -11.69 -14.03 -15.62
N PHE A 339 -10.38 -14.11 -15.35
CA PHE A 339 -9.48 -12.95 -15.46
C PHE A 339 -9.37 -12.44 -16.90
N LEU A 340 -9.29 -13.34 -17.88
CA LEU A 340 -9.27 -12.98 -19.30
C LEU A 340 -10.59 -12.38 -19.76
N ALA A 341 -11.73 -12.91 -19.31
CA ALA A 341 -13.04 -12.34 -19.64
C ALA A 341 -13.16 -10.89 -19.14
N ILE A 342 -12.71 -10.63 -17.90
CA ILE A 342 -12.68 -9.28 -17.31
C ILE A 342 -11.72 -8.36 -18.07
N ARG A 343 -10.61 -8.89 -18.60
CA ARG A 343 -9.57 -8.15 -19.34
C ARG A 343 -9.62 -8.35 -20.86
N SER A 344 -10.80 -8.66 -21.38
CA SER A 344 -11.01 -9.08 -22.78
C SER A 344 -10.55 -8.08 -23.85
N GLY A 345 -10.27 -6.83 -23.49
CA GLY A 345 -9.73 -5.80 -24.39
C GLY A 345 -8.21 -5.81 -24.56
N GLU A 346 -7.46 -6.65 -23.85
CA GLU A 346 -5.99 -6.64 -23.89
C GLU A 346 -5.40 -7.69 -24.84
N ASN A 347 -4.32 -7.31 -25.53
CA ASN A 347 -3.59 -8.22 -26.40
C ASN A 347 -2.90 -9.33 -25.58
N VAL A 348 -3.07 -10.58 -26.02
CA VAL A 348 -2.54 -11.78 -25.33
C VAL A 348 -1.03 -11.73 -25.13
N TYR A 349 -0.25 -11.26 -26.11
CA TYR A 349 1.20 -11.13 -25.98
C TYR A 349 1.58 -10.05 -24.94
N SER A 350 0.85 -8.93 -24.93
CA SER A 350 1.03 -7.89 -23.91
C SER A 350 0.70 -8.40 -22.50
N LEU A 351 -0.37 -9.19 -22.34
CA LEU A 351 -0.71 -9.83 -21.06
C LEU A 351 0.39 -10.79 -20.61
N ALA A 352 0.91 -11.61 -21.53
CA ALA A 352 2.02 -12.52 -21.24
C ALA A 352 3.24 -11.76 -20.69
N LEU A 353 3.65 -10.66 -21.35
CA LEU A 353 4.76 -9.82 -20.89
C LEU A 353 4.54 -9.29 -19.47
N LYS A 354 3.35 -8.74 -19.19
CA LYS A 354 3.00 -8.21 -17.88
C LYS A 354 3.01 -9.29 -16.80
N PHE A 355 2.43 -10.45 -17.08
CA PHE A 355 2.31 -11.55 -16.12
C PHE A 355 3.65 -12.20 -15.79
N PHE A 356 4.48 -12.49 -16.79
CA PHE A 356 5.83 -12.99 -16.53
C PHE A 356 6.69 -11.95 -15.80
N ARG A 357 6.57 -10.67 -16.13
CA ARG A 357 7.26 -9.58 -15.40
C ARG A 357 6.83 -9.55 -13.93
N GLU A 358 5.54 -9.61 -13.63
CA GLU A 358 5.03 -9.63 -12.24
C GLU A 358 5.37 -10.92 -11.48
N ALA A 359 5.43 -12.07 -12.16
CA ALA A 359 5.83 -13.34 -11.57
C ALA A 359 7.34 -13.37 -11.23
N PHE A 360 8.16 -12.66 -12.01
CA PHE A 360 9.61 -12.64 -11.87
C PHE A 360 10.13 -11.69 -10.78
N LYS A 361 9.24 -10.87 -10.22
CA LYS A 361 9.54 -9.96 -9.12
C LYS A 361 10.13 -10.71 -7.91
N PRO A 362 11.32 -10.33 -7.41
CA PRO A 362 11.95 -10.99 -6.27
C PRO A 362 11.06 -11.05 -5.01
N GLU A 363 10.19 -10.06 -4.83
CA GLU A 363 9.22 -9.95 -3.74
C GLU A 363 8.28 -11.14 -3.64
N ARG A 364 8.07 -11.87 -4.75
CA ARG A 364 7.22 -13.06 -4.80
C ARG A 364 7.77 -14.21 -3.97
N ASN A 365 9.10 -14.30 -3.82
CA ASN A 365 9.76 -15.39 -3.11
C ASN A 365 9.21 -16.77 -3.52
N LEU A 366 9.13 -17.02 -4.84
CA LEU A 366 8.57 -18.25 -5.40
C LEU A 366 9.23 -19.47 -4.75
N LYS A 367 8.41 -20.36 -4.19
CA LYS A 367 8.91 -21.58 -3.53
C LYS A 367 8.99 -22.74 -4.50
N LYS A 368 7.99 -22.85 -5.36
CA LYS A 368 7.82 -23.91 -6.36
C LYS A 368 7.76 -23.32 -7.76
N ASP A 369 7.72 -24.22 -8.73
CA ASP A 369 7.68 -23.89 -10.15
C ASP A 369 6.25 -23.95 -10.72
N ASP A 370 5.25 -24.32 -9.90
CA ASP A 370 3.86 -24.57 -10.32
C ASP A 370 3.21 -23.33 -10.94
N LEU A 371 3.37 -22.14 -10.35
CA LEU A 371 2.89 -20.89 -10.95
C LEU A 371 3.50 -20.63 -12.33
N LEU A 372 4.82 -20.82 -12.47
CA LEU A 372 5.53 -20.57 -13.72
C LEU A 372 5.14 -21.59 -14.80
N ASN A 373 4.98 -22.85 -14.40
CA ASN A 373 4.50 -23.92 -15.28
C ASN A 373 3.05 -23.67 -15.73
N PHE A 374 2.20 -23.19 -14.83
CA PHE A 374 0.84 -22.80 -15.16
C PHE A 374 0.85 -21.64 -16.17
N LEU A 375 1.60 -20.56 -15.94
CA LEU A 375 1.70 -19.47 -16.92
C LEU A 375 2.27 -19.93 -18.26
N LYS A 376 3.28 -20.81 -18.25
CA LYS A 376 3.86 -21.42 -19.45
C LYS A 376 2.81 -22.18 -20.25
N SER A 377 1.93 -22.95 -19.60
CA SER A 377 0.89 -23.72 -20.29
C SER A 377 -0.16 -22.84 -20.96
N LYS A 378 -0.34 -21.59 -20.50
CA LYS A 378 -1.32 -20.64 -21.05
C LYS A 378 -0.82 -19.81 -22.23
N PHE A 379 0.48 -19.74 -22.47
CA PHE A 379 1.05 -18.88 -23.52
C PHE A 379 1.95 -19.64 -24.48
N VAL A 380 1.52 -19.79 -25.74
CA VAL A 380 2.32 -20.46 -26.79
C VAL A 380 3.68 -19.78 -27.03
N TYR A 381 3.73 -18.45 -26.93
CA TYR A 381 4.95 -17.64 -27.15
C TYR A 381 5.78 -17.39 -25.87
N HIS A 382 5.61 -18.23 -24.83
CA HIS A 382 6.24 -18.03 -23.53
C HIS A 382 7.77 -17.82 -23.62
N GLU A 383 8.44 -18.49 -24.55
CA GLU A 383 9.90 -18.40 -24.72
C GLU A 383 10.35 -16.99 -25.13
N GLN A 384 9.68 -16.42 -26.14
CA GLN A 384 9.96 -15.07 -26.65
C GLN A 384 9.59 -14.01 -25.61
N VAL A 385 8.48 -14.20 -24.90
CA VAL A 385 7.99 -13.31 -23.85
C VAL A 385 8.98 -13.25 -22.69
N ILE A 386 9.40 -14.41 -22.17
CA ILE A 386 10.39 -14.48 -21.08
C ILE A 386 11.68 -13.80 -21.53
N LYS A 387 12.14 -14.06 -22.76
CA LYS A 387 13.36 -13.44 -23.31
C LYS A 387 13.28 -11.92 -23.28
N GLN A 388 12.12 -11.37 -23.66
CA GLN A 388 11.89 -9.93 -23.65
C GLN A 388 11.81 -9.38 -22.22
N VAL A 389 11.14 -10.06 -21.30
CA VAL A 389 11.07 -9.66 -19.87
C VAL A 389 12.47 -9.59 -19.28
N VAL A 390 13.28 -10.63 -19.48
CA VAL A 390 14.67 -10.71 -19.00
C VAL A 390 15.48 -9.54 -19.55
N LYS A 391 15.43 -9.28 -20.87
CA LYS A 391 16.11 -8.13 -21.48
C LYS A 391 15.67 -6.79 -20.89
N GLN A 392 14.37 -6.61 -20.61
CA GLN A 392 13.85 -5.37 -20.03
C GLN A 392 14.39 -5.13 -18.61
N TYR A 393 14.47 -6.17 -17.78
CA TYR A 393 15.11 -6.08 -16.46
C TYR A 393 16.57 -5.60 -16.57
N PHE A 394 17.33 -6.11 -17.54
CA PHE A 394 18.70 -5.67 -17.79
C PHE A 394 18.83 -4.22 -18.30
N ILE A 395 17.81 -3.68 -19.00
CA ILE A 395 17.81 -2.31 -19.54
C ILE A 395 17.37 -1.30 -18.48
N GLU A 396 16.31 -1.58 -17.72
CA GLU A 396 15.75 -0.68 -16.69
C GLU A 396 16.77 -0.38 -15.57
N GLU A 397 17.70 -1.31 -15.28
CA GLU A 397 18.75 -1.12 -14.26
C GLU A 397 19.86 -0.13 -14.67
N LYS A 398 20.10 0.12 -15.97
CA LYS A 398 21.10 1.11 -16.40
C LYS A 398 20.72 2.55 -16.04
N MET A 399 19.47 2.81 -15.63
CA MET A 399 18.91 4.16 -15.44
C MET A 399 18.66 4.56 -13.97
N SER A 400 18.89 3.69 -12.97
CA SER A 400 18.63 4.02 -11.56
C SER A 400 19.80 3.73 -10.60
N ASP A 401 19.78 4.45 -9.49
CA ASP A 401 20.86 4.75 -8.53
C ASP A 401 21.73 3.58 -8.03
N ILE A 402 23.00 3.89 -7.75
CA ILE A 402 24.09 2.94 -7.44
C ILE A 402 23.89 2.15 -6.13
N THR A 403 22.94 2.54 -5.28
CA THR A 403 22.65 1.83 -4.01
C THR A 403 21.68 0.65 -4.16
N LEU A 404 20.92 0.56 -5.26
CA LEU A 404 20.10 -0.63 -5.58
C LEU A 404 20.92 -1.77 -6.24
N ARG A 405 22.14 -1.48 -6.69
CA ARG A 405 23.05 -2.37 -7.47
C ARG A 405 23.42 -3.71 -6.82
N ARG A 406 23.02 -3.98 -5.59
CA ARG A 406 23.24 -5.31 -4.95
C ARG A 406 21.98 -6.18 -4.84
N LYS A 407 20.77 -5.63 -5.07
CA LYS A 407 19.51 -6.41 -4.95
C LYS A 407 19.03 -7.04 -6.27
N SER A 408 19.71 -6.80 -7.40
CA SER A 408 19.19 -7.07 -8.76
C SER A 408 20.19 -7.79 -9.69
N LEU A 409 21.15 -8.56 -9.16
CA LEU A 409 21.95 -9.41 -10.05
C LEU A 409 21.15 -10.64 -10.49
N ILE A 410 20.35 -10.41 -11.54
CA ILE A 410 19.88 -11.36 -12.57
C ILE A 410 18.76 -12.31 -12.09
N LEU A 411 17.60 -11.74 -11.75
CA LEU A 411 16.41 -12.47 -11.28
C LEU A 411 16.67 -13.28 -9.99
N SER A 412 15.59 -13.73 -9.34
CA SER A 412 15.76 -14.70 -8.25
C SER A 412 16.58 -15.91 -8.76
N PRO A 413 17.57 -16.43 -8.02
CA PRO A 413 18.33 -17.63 -8.42
C PRO A 413 17.44 -18.80 -8.84
N LYS A 414 16.21 -18.86 -8.31
CA LYS A 414 15.20 -19.84 -8.70
C LYS A 414 14.65 -19.64 -10.10
N ILE A 415 14.48 -18.41 -10.57
CA ILE A 415 14.02 -18.12 -11.93
C ILE A 415 15.11 -18.51 -12.92
N TYR A 416 16.37 -18.20 -12.62
CA TYR A 416 17.52 -18.68 -13.38
C TYR A 416 17.53 -20.22 -13.47
N GLN A 417 17.44 -20.89 -12.31
CA GLN A 417 17.38 -22.35 -12.27
C GLN A 417 16.16 -22.92 -12.99
N TYR A 418 15.02 -22.24 -12.93
CA TYR A 418 13.81 -22.63 -13.65
C TYR A 418 14.05 -22.57 -15.17
N VAL A 419 14.61 -21.47 -15.68
CA VAL A 419 14.92 -21.33 -17.11
C VAL A 419 15.87 -22.43 -17.57
N LEU A 420 17.00 -22.64 -16.87
CA LEU A 420 17.96 -23.70 -17.24
C LEU A 420 17.39 -25.11 -17.22
N ARG A 421 16.46 -25.41 -16.29
CA ARG A 421 15.83 -26.72 -16.18
C ARG A 421 14.73 -26.92 -17.22
N THR A 422 14.08 -25.85 -17.65
CA THR A 422 12.86 -25.90 -18.46
C THR A 422 13.13 -25.78 -19.96
N TYR A 423 14.20 -25.11 -20.36
CA TYR A 423 14.55 -24.87 -21.77
C TYR A 423 15.84 -25.61 -22.15
N SER A 424 15.94 -26.02 -23.42
CA SER A 424 17.12 -26.76 -23.89
C SER A 424 18.37 -25.88 -23.89
N LYS A 425 19.56 -26.50 -23.96
CA LYS A 425 20.84 -25.79 -24.10
C LYS A 425 20.93 -24.96 -25.38
N ASP A 426 20.21 -25.38 -26.42
CA ASP A 426 20.17 -24.70 -27.70
C ASP A 426 19.15 -23.54 -27.73
N SER A 427 18.37 -23.36 -26.66
CA SER A 427 17.46 -22.22 -26.54
C SER A 427 18.25 -20.92 -26.38
N GLU A 428 17.87 -19.90 -27.15
CA GLU A 428 18.45 -18.56 -27.04
C GLU A 428 18.23 -17.92 -25.65
N LEU A 429 17.25 -18.40 -24.87
CA LEU A 429 17.08 -17.99 -23.46
C LEU A 429 18.19 -18.52 -22.57
N THR A 430 18.57 -19.79 -22.75
CA THR A 430 19.64 -20.43 -21.98
C THR A 430 20.98 -19.73 -22.23
N ASN A 431 21.16 -19.17 -23.43
CA ASN A 431 22.36 -18.40 -23.82
C ASN A 431 22.35 -16.92 -23.39
N LEU A 432 21.23 -16.40 -22.86
CA LEU A 432 21.15 -15.04 -22.29
C LEU A 432 21.64 -14.97 -20.83
N TYR A 433 21.94 -16.13 -20.27
CA TYR A 433 22.38 -16.41 -18.92
C TYR A 433 23.72 -17.13 -18.96
#